data_AF-E5ATY3-F1
#
_entry.id   AF-E5ATY3-F1
#
_cell.length_a   1.000
_cell.length_b   1.000
_cell.length_c   1.000
_cell.angle_alpha   90.00
_cell.angle_beta   90.00
_cell.angle_gamma   90.00
#
_symmetry.space_group_name_H-M   'P 1'
#
loop_
_entity.id
_entity.type
_entity.pdbx_description
1 polymer ?
#
loop_
_entity_poly.entity_id
_entity_poly.type
_entity_poly.pdbx_seq_one_letter_code
_entity_poly.pdbx_strand_id
1 'polypeptide(L)' 'MPVSVPIRRDELTSLKSANQWTIANLHHRLAEQDTDPWHGYARVRQTITAQMRERIGMKEAIRLIRGAAQ' A
#
# COMPACT_ATOMS: atom_id res chain seq x y z
N MET A 1 -5.69 2.31 22.72
CA MET A 1 -5.33 1.25 21.75
C MET A 1 -5.45 1.82 20.34
N PRO A 2 -4.33 1.95 19.60
CA PRO A 2 -4.33 2.42 18.21
C PRO A 2 -4.99 1.42 17.25
N VAL A 3 -5.45 1.92 16.10
CA VAL A 3 -6.08 1.11 15.05
C VAL A 3 -5.47 1.43 13.69
N SER A 4 -5.46 0.46 12.78
CA SER A 4 -5.04 0.68 11.39
C SER A 4 -6.16 1.40 10.64
N VAL A 5 -5.87 2.60 10.13
CA VAL A 5 -6.85 3.46 9.45
C VAL A 5 -6.41 3.70 8.01
N PRO A 6 -7.26 3.39 7.02
CA PRO A 6 -7.05 3.78 5.63
C PRO A 6 -6.93 5.31 5.47
N ILE A 7 -6.00 5.75 4.62
CA ILE A 7 -5.77 7.17 4.30
C ILE A 7 -5.68 7.38 2.79
N ARG A 8 -5.93 8.61 2.33
CA ARG A 8 -5.64 9.00 0.94
C ARG A 8 -4.15 9.27 0.76
N ARG A 9 -3.67 9.17 -0.48
CA ARG A 9 -2.23 9.31 -0.78
C ARG A 9 -1.70 10.72 -0.53
N ASP A 10 -2.53 11.74 -0.69
CA ASP A 10 -2.20 13.14 -0.42
C ASP A 10 -2.27 13.52 1.07
N GLU A 11 -2.97 12.73 1.91
CA GLU A 11 -2.95 12.95 3.37
C GLU A 11 -1.60 12.56 3.99
N LEU A 12 -0.83 11.69 3.34
CA LEU A 12 0.40 11.08 3.87
C LEU A 12 1.39 12.10 4.43
N THR A 13 1.59 13.23 3.74
CA THR A 13 2.57 14.25 4.13
C THR A 13 2.11 15.09 5.33
N SER A 14 0.82 15.05 5.67
CA SER A 14 0.24 15.79 6.79
C SER A 14 0.12 14.97 8.08
N LEU A 15 0.40 13.66 8.00
CA LEU A 15 0.30 12.78 9.16
C LEU A 15 1.35 13.11 10.21
N LYS A 16 0.92 13.16 11.47
CA LYS A 16 1.79 13.44 12.62
C LYS A 16 2.39 12.17 13.20
N SER A 17 1.68 11.05 13.10
CA SER A 17 2.13 9.74 13.59
C SER A 17 1.31 8.60 12.98
N ALA A 18 1.92 7.41 12.88
CA ALA A 18 1.22 6.19 12.47
C ALA A 18 0.14 5.71 13.48
N ASN A 19 0.17 6.19 14.73
CA ASN A 19 -0.74 5.76 15.81
C ASN A 19 -1.75 6.85 16.24
N GLN A 20 -1.94 7.90 15.44
CA GLN A 20 -2.78 9.06 15.82
C GLN A 20 -4.29 8.72 15.98
N TRP A 21 -4.74 7.59 15.42
CA TRP A 21 -6.11 7.10 15.56
C TRP A 21 -6.20 5.89 16.49
N THR A 22 -7.23 5.93 17.34
CA THR A 22 -7.59 4.92 18.33
C THR A 22 -9.10 4.68 18.28
N ILE A 23 -9.58 3.59 18.91
CA ILE A 23 -11.04 3.34 19.03
C ILE A 23 -11.78 4.55 19.61
N ALA A 24 -11.14 5.26 20.55
CA ALA A 24 -11.75 6.38 21.25
C ALA A 24 -11.96 7.63 20.37
N ASN A 25 -11.20 7.83 19.28
CA ASN A 25 -11.28 9.04 18.46
C ASN A 25 -11.57 8.77 16.97
N LEU A 26 -11.63 7.51 16.54
CA LEU A 26 -11.84 7.14 15.14
C LEU A 26 -13.16 7.69 14.55
N HIS A 27 -14.22 7.75 15.36
CA HIS A 27 -15.53 8.23 14.93
C HIS A 27 -15.50 9.70 14.44
N HIS A 28 -14.65 10.55 15.02
CA HIS A 28 -14.45 11.92 14.52
C HIS A 28 -13.87 11.91 13.11
N ARG A 29 -12.83 11.10 12.86
CA ARG A 29 -12.23 10.95 11.52
C ARG A 29 -13.25 10.46 10.49
N LEU A 30 -14.10 9.50 10.88
CA LEU A 30 -15.13 8.94 10.00
C LEU A 30 -16.24 9.95 9.70
N ALA A 31 -16.59 10.81 10.65
CA ALA A 31 -17.57 11.88 10.45
C ALA A 31 -17.06 12.99 9.50
N GLU A 32 -15.76 13.29 9.55
CA GLU A 32 -15.10 14.26 8.65
C GLU A 32 -14.79 13.68 7.26
N GLN A 33 -14.99 12.39 7.05
CA GLN A 33 -14.57 11.72 5.82
C GLN A 33 -15.65 11.79 4.74
N ASP A 34 -15.41 12.61 3.71
CA ASP A 34 -16.34 12.74 2.59
C ASP A 34 -16.40 11.50 1.69
N THR A 35 -15.29 10.76 1.56
CA THR A 35 -15.19 9.60 0.67
C THR A 35 -14.26 8.55 1.28
N ASP A 36 -14.61 7.28 1.09
CA ASP A 36 -13.76 6.14 1.46
C ASP A 36 -12.37 6.25 0.79
N PRO A 37 -11.25 6.34 1.55
CA PRO A 37 -9.89 6.38 1.01
C PRO A 37 -9.53 5.16 0.16
N TRP A 38 -10.21 4.03 0.35
CA TRP A 38 -10.04 2.82 -0.44
C TRP A 38 -11.10 2.67 -1.54
N HIS A 39 -11.77 3.77 -1.92
CA HIS A 39 -12.69 3.77 -3.04
C HIS A 39 -12.06 3.12 -4.30
N GLY A 40 -12.77 2.14 -4.86
CA GLY A 40 -12.31 1.39 -6.04
C GLY A 40 -11.39 0.21 -5.74
N TYR A 41 -10.99 -0.04 -4.48
CA TYR A 41 -10.15 -1.18 -4.11
C TYR A 41 -10.73 -2.51 -4.61
N ALA A 42 -12.03 -2.75 -4.37
CA ALA A 42 -12.70 -3.96 -4.79
C ALA A 42 -12.83 -4.12 -6.33
N ARG A 43 -12.66 -3.02 -7.09
CA ARG A 43 -12.79 -3.01 -8.57
C ARG A 43 -11.50 -3.44 -9.27
N VAL A 44 -10.34 -3.08 -8.73
CA VAL A 44 -9.06 -3.28 -9.42
C VAL A 44 -8.70 -4.77 -9.46
N ARG A 45 -8.27 -5.25 -10.63
CA ARG A 45 -7.66 -6.57 -10.84
C ARG A 45 -6.35 -6.37 -11.59
N GLN A 46 -5.25 -6.36 -10.85
CA GLN A 46 -3.90 -6.16 -11.38
C GLN A 46 -3.05 -7.39 -11.14
N THR A 47 -2.23 -7.78 -12.12
CA THR A 47 -1.33 -8.93 -12.05
C THR A 47 0.12 -8.50 -12.21
N ILE A 48 1.06 -9.31 -11.71
CA ILE A 48 2.49 -9.01 -11.81
C ILE A 48 2.97 -9.31 -13.24
N THR A 49 3.36 -8.26 -13.98
CA THR A 49 3.81 -8.39 -15.37
C THR A 49 5.31 -8.69 -15.49
N ALA A 50 5.75 -9.13 -16.66
CA ALA A 50 7.17 -9.33 -16.95
C ALA A 50 7.97 -8.02 -16.86
N GLN A 51 7.38 -6.90 -17.29
CA GLN A 51 7.98 -5.58 -17.19
C GLN A 51 8.17 -5.15 -15.72
N MET A 52 7.20 -5.44 -14.84
CA MET A 52 7.34 -5.15 -13.40
C MET A 52 8.50 -5.94 -12.78
N ARG A 53 8.64 -7.23 -13.10
CA ARG A 53 9.75 -8.08 -12.64
C ARG A 53 11.11 -7.56 -13.12
N GLU A 54 11.17 -7.07 -14.34
CA GLU A 54 12.37 -6.48 -14.90
C GLU A 54 12.76 -5.18 -14.20
N ARG A 55 11.79 -4.30 -13.91
CA ARG A 55 12.03 -3.05 -13.17
C ARG A 55 12.63 -3.25 -11.77
N ILE A 56 12.41 -4.40 -11.16
CA ILE A 56 12.97 -4.75 -9.83
C ILE A 56 14.13 -5.75 -9.90
N GLY A 57 14.69 -6.01 -11.10
CA GLY A 57 15.89 -6.84 -11.27
C GLY A 57 15.70 -8.36 -11.13
N MET A 58 14.46 -8.87 -11.10
CA MET A 58 14.21 -10.31 -10.92
C MET A 58 14.70 -11.18 -12.09
N LYS A 59 14.74 -10.65 -13.32
CA LYS A 59 15.26 -11.41 -14.46
C LYS A 59 16.76 -11.69 -14.33
N GLU A 60 17.53 -10.72 -13.83
CA GLU A 60 18.96 -10.87 -13.58
C GLU A 60 19.21 -11.84 -12.43
N ALA A 61 18.43 -11.76 -11.35
CA ALA A 61 18.51 -12.73 -10.25
C ALA A 61 18.28 -14.17 -10.72
N ILE A 62 17.27 -14.40 -11.58
CA ILE A 62 16.99 -15.73 -12.14
C ILE A 62 18.11 -16.19 -13.09
N ARG A 63 18.68 -15.27 -13.90
CA ARG A 63 19.80 -15.56 -14.79
C ARG A 63 21.05 -15.98 -14.01
N LEU A 64 21.36 -15.31 -12.91
CA LEU A 64 22.49 -15.63 -12.04
C LEU A 64 22.34 -17.02 -11.38
N ILE A 65 21.14 -17.34 -10.88
CA ILE A 65 20.86 -18.66 -10.29
C ILE A 65 21.00 -19.78 -11.33
N ARG A 66 20.54 -19.56 -12.56
CA ARG A 66 20.63 -20.57 -13.65
C ARG A 66 22.03 -20.67 -14.27
N GLY A 67 22.82 -19.61 -14.21
CA GLY A 67 24.21 -19.60 -14.68
C GLY A 67 25.19 -20.23 -13.68
N ALA A 68 24.88 -20.24 -12.38
CA ALA A 68 25.70 -20.86 -11.34
C ALA A 68 25.55 -22.39 -11.25
N ALA A 69 24.60 -22.98 -12.00
CA ALA A 69 24.33 -24.41 -12.05
C ALA A 69 24.94 -25.11 -13.29
N GLN A 70 25.81 -24.41 -14.02
CA GLN A 70 26.62 -24.90 -15.15
C GLN A 70 28.10 -24.71 -14.81
#